data_AF-A0A3A1Y4U8-F1
#
_entry.id   AF-A0A3A1Y4U8-F1
#
_cell.length_a   1.000
_cell.length_b   1.000
_cell.length_c   1.000
_cell.angle_alpha   90.00
_cell.angle_beta   90.00
_cell.angle_gamma   90.00
#
_symmetry.space_group_name_H-M   'P 1'
#
loop_
_entity.id
_entity.type
_entity.pdbx_description
1 polymer ?
#
loop_
_entity_poly.entity_id
_entity_poly.type
_entity_poly.pdbx_seq_one_letter_code
_entity_poly.pdbx_strand_id
1 'polypeptide(L)'
;MNNIYKLKFNKKAAALTAVSELATNAVTGKSANTASKEAASTSKLSKFLRNCSILTTSSILTLGSLAFSTGVQADLSREGLKVVHGNVQQITEGLVTTYKTDPNTIINWEKFNIKNDEIVKFLQQNSNTAVLNRVLGGQVSQILGQLQSNGQVFIVNPAGIVFGQ
;
A
#
# COMPACT_ATOMS: atom_id res chain seq x y z
N MET A 1 -19.18 -11.33 -21.29
CA MET A 1 -18.04 -10.41 -21.09
C MET A 1 -16.95 -10.78 -22.07
N ASN A 2 -16.51 -9.83 -22.89
CA ASN A 2 -15.66 -10.10 -24.06
C ASN A 2 -14.19 -9.80 -23.70
N ASN A 3 -13.32 -10.81 -23.71
CA ASN A 3 -11.90 -10.62 -23.35
C ASN A 3 -11.09 -10.34 -24.62
N ILE A 4 -10.53 -9.13 -24.74
CA ILE A 4 -9.79 -8.63 -25.92
C ILE A 4 -8.27 -8.91 -25.79
N TYR A 5 -7.89 -10.06 -25.23
CA TYR A 5 -6.48 -10.43 -25.05
C TYR A 5 -6.27 -11.95 -25.01
N LYS A 6 -5.11 -12.40 -25.50
CA LYS A 6 -4.61 -13.78 -25.31
C LYS A 6 -3.45 -13.80 -24.33
N LEU A 7 -3.46 -14.76 -23.42
CA LEU A 7 -2.30 -15.09 -22.60
C LEU A 7 -1.41 -16.04 -23.39
N LYS A 8 -0.15 -15.64 -23.61
CA LYS A 8 0.87 -16.53 -24.19
C LYS A 8 1.97 -16.79 -23.17
N PHE A 9 2.36 -18.05 -23.06
CA PHE A 9 3.43 -18.49 -22.17
C PHE A 9 4.79 -18.14 -22.77
N ASN A 10 5.58 -17.34 -22.04
CA ASN A 10 6.94 -17.00 -22.42
C ASN A 10 7.92 -17.92 -21.67
N LYS A 11 8.51 -18.88 -22.40
CA LYS A 11 9.45 -19.86 -21.85
C LYS A 11 10.72 -19.25 -21.23
N LYS A 12 11.12 -18.03 -21.63
CA LYS A 12 12.32 -17.35 -21.10
C LYS A 12 12.07 -16.62 -19.79
N ALA A 13 10.83 -16.19 -19.56
CA ALA A 13 10.42 -15.49 -18.34
C ALA A 13 9.63 -16.38 -17.37
N ALA A 14 9.39 -17.65 -17.75
CA ALA A 14 8.56 -18.62 -17.02
C ALA A 14 7.20 -18.05 -16.55
N ALA A 15 6.58 -17.19 -17.36
CA ALA A 15 5.37 -16.46 -16.99
C ALA A 15 4.40 -16.32 -18.17
N LEU A 16 3.12 -16.09 -17.85
CA LEU A 16 2.06 -15.78 -18.82
C LEU A 16 2.01 -14.26 -19.04
N THR A 17 2.26 -13.83 -20.26
CA THR A 17 2.15 -12.41 -20.65
C THR A 17 0.88 -12.18 -21.46
N ALA A 18 0.12 -11.12 -21.16
CA ALA A 18 -1.06 -10.73 -21.92
C ALA A 18 -0.66 -9.95 -23.19
N VAL A 19 -1.24 -10.33 -24.33
CA VAL A 19 -1.04 -9.67 -25.64
C VAL A 19 -2.41 -9.28 -26.19
N SER A 20 -2.54 -8.04 -26.68
CA SER A 20 -3.79 -7.54 -27.29
C SER A 20 -4.01 -8.13 -28.69
N GLU A 21 -5.27 -8.48 -28.99
CA GLU A 21 -5.64 -9.09 -30.29
C GLU A 21 -5.97 -8.07 -31.40
N LEU A 22 -5.97 -6.77 -31.09
CA LEU A 22 -6.37 -5.69 -32.01
C LEU A 22 -5.26 -5.22 -32.96
N ALA A 23 -4.07 -5.80 -32.91
CA ALA A 23 -3.01 -5.49 -33.88
C ALA A 23 -3.21 -6.33 -35.15
N THR A 24 -4.15 -5.92 -36.00
CA THR A 24 -4.27 -6.40 -37.38
C THR A 24 -3.12 -5.82 -38.23
N ASN A 25 -2.45 -6.69 -38.98
CA ASN A 25 -1.34 -6.37 -39.88
C ASN A 25 -1.57 -5.10 -40.75
N ALA A 26 -0.56 -4.23 -40.82
CA ALA A 26 -0.36 -3.23 -41.88
C ALA A 26 1.16 -3.02 -42.07
N VAL A 27 1.74 -3.57 -43.14
CA VAL A 27 2.02 -2.92 -44.44
C VAL A 27 3.34 -2.12 -44.46
N THR A 28 4.23 -2.62 -45.31
CA THR A 28 5.35 -1.94 -45.99
C THR A 28 4.89 -0.67 -46.69
N GLY A 29 5.53 0.49 -46.43
CA GLY A 29 5.33 1.67 -47.29
C GLY A 29 5.73 3.03 -46.72
N LYS A 30 7.01 3.38 -46.87
CA LYS A 30 7.60 4.68 -47.28
C LYS A 30 6.80 6.00 -47.12
N SER A 31 7.36 6.95 -46.37
CA SER A 31 7.35 8.42 -46.64
C SER A 31 8.47 9.07 -45.81
N ALA A 32 9.63 9.37 -46.39
CA ALA A 32 10.02 10.61 -47.07
C ALA A 32 10.29 11.80 -46.11
N ASN A 33 11.59 12.07 -45.98
CA ASN A 33 12.27 13.20 -45.34
C ASN A 33 11.64 14.58 -45.60
N THR A 34 11.68 15.45 -44.58
CA THR A 34 12.08 16.85 -44.78
C THR A 34 13.33 17.10 -43.95
N ALA A 35 14.38 17.52 -44.65
CA ALA A 35 15.74 17.62 -44.18
C ALA A 35 16.04 18.99 -43.55
N SER A 36 16.94 18.98 -42.57
CA SER A 36 18.07 19.93 -42.42
C SER A 36 18.81 19.56 -41.13
N LYS A 37 20.14 19.42 -41.01
CA LYS A 37 21.33 19.46 -41.89
C LYS A 37 22.39 18.62 -41.15
N GLU A 38 22.94 17.57 -41.77
CA GLU A 38 24.37 17.37 -42.14
C GLU A 38 25.41 18.03 -41.20
N ALA A 39 26.47 17.33 -40.75
CA ALA A 39 27.39 16.59 -41.62
C ALA A 39 28.17 15.44 -40.94
N ALA A 40 28.34 14.36 -41.74
CA ALA A 40 29.52 13.50 -41.94
C ALA A 40 30.15 12.74 -40.73
N SER A 41 30.55 11.47 -40.78
CA SER A 41 30.93 10.60 -41.91
C SER A 41 30.98 9.13 -41.44
N THR A 42 30.46 8.23 -42.28
CA THR A 42 30.89 6.84 -42.61
C THR A 42 31.39 5.89 -41.48
N SER A 43 31.02 4.62 -41.38
CA SER A 43 30.74 3.60 -42.38
C SER A 43 30.04 2.38 -41.76
N LYS A 44 29.19 1.76 -42.57
CA LYS A 44 28.63 0.40 -42.49
C LYS A 44 29.54 -0.63 -41.77
N LEU A 45 28.97 -1.44 -40.87
CA LEU A 45 28.98 -2.93 -40.89
C LEU A 45 28.47 -3.42 -39.52
N SER A 46 27.30 -4.03 -39.48
CA SER A 46 27.14 -5.49 -39.26
C SER A 46 27.40 -5.97 -37.84
N LYS A 47 26.34 -6.62 -37.32
CA LYS A 47 26.38 -7.94 -36.69
C LYS A 47 27.23 -8.09 -35.42
N PHE A 48 26.51 -8.44 -34.37
CA PHE A 48 26.81 -9.57 -33.49
C PHE A 48 28.05 -9.50 -32.58
N LEU A 49 27.87 -10.15 -31.44
CA LEU A 49 28.85 -10.51 -30.40
C LEU A 49 29.09 -9.39 -29.38
N ARG A 50 28.62 -9.56 -28.14
CA ARG A 50 29.17 -10.43 -27.07
C ARG A 50 30.59 -10.01 -26.67
N ASN A 51 30.68 -9.63 -25.39
CA ASN A 51 31.86 -9.61 -24.52
C ASN A 51 33.09 -8.82 -24.98
N CYS A 52 33.33 -7.66 -24.37
CA CYS A 52 34.66 -7.34 -23.83
C CYS A 52 34.55 -6.28 -22.74
N SER A 53 34.95 -6.67 -21.54
CA SER A 53 35.29 -5.82 -20.41
C SER A 53 36.40 -4.84 -20.77
N ILE A 54 36.16 -3.53 -20.64
CA ILE A 54 37.22 -2.54 -20.43
C ILE A 54 36.77 -1.57 -19.34
N LEU A 55 37.48 -1.68 -18.23
CA LEU A 55 37.46 -0.85 -17.05
C LEU A 55 37.99 0.54 -17.44
N THR A 56 37.19 1.60 -17.31
CA THR A 56 37.71 2.97 -17.24
C THR A 56 37.02 3.75 -16.12
N THR A 57 37.82 3.98 -15.11
CA THR A 57 37.65 4.82 -13.93
C THR A 57 37.38 6.29 -14.30
N SER A 58 36.43 6.93 -13.62
CA SER A 58 36.59 8.33 -13.20
C SER A 58 35.62 8.68 -12.07
N SER A 59 36.20 8.93 -10.90
CA SER A 59 35.57 9.51 -9.73
C SER A 59 35.13 10.95 -10.02
N ILE A 60 33.88 11.28 -9.73
CA ILE A 60 33.47 12.64 -9.35
C ILE A 60 32.82 12.53 -7.97
N LEU A 61 33.55 13.03 -6.97
CA LEU A 61 33.04 13.38 -5.65
C LEU A 61 32.22 14.66 -5.80
N THR A 62 30.89 14.54 -5.78
CA THR A 62 29.98 15.66 -5.53
C THR A 62 29.45 15.54 -4.10
N LEU A 63 30.05 16.30 -3.19
CA LEU A 63 29.49 16.61 -1.88
C LEU A 63 28.23 17.47 -2.06
N GLY A 64 27.23 17.24 -1.21
CA GLY A 64 26.30 18.29 -0.81
C GLY A 64 24.89 18.17 -1.35
N SER A 65 24.07 17.35 -0.69
CA SER A 65 22.88 17.78 0.05
C SER A 65 22.04 16.56 0.42
N LEU A 66 22.27 16.04 1.64
CA LEU A 66 21.31 15.17 2.29
C LEU A 66 20.14 16.06 2.73
N ALA A 67 19.18 16.30 1.84
CA ALA A 67 17.87 16.78 2.24
C ALA A 67 17.19 15.65 3.01
N PHE A 68 17.38 15.63 4.33
CA PHE A 68 16.54 14.85 5.23
C PHE A 68 15.12 15.39 5.09
N SER A 69 14.30 14.73 4.29
CA SER A 69 12.86 14.89 4.34
C SER A 69 12.42 14.50 5.75
N THR A 70 12.09 15.47 6.58
CA THR A 70 11.38 15.22 7.83
C THR A 70 10.01 14.71 7.44
N GLY A 71 9.85 13.38 7.41
CA GLY A 71 8.56 12.75 7.27
C GLY A 71 7.70 13.22 8.43
N VAL A 72 6.66 14.01 8.14
CA VAL A 72 5.62 14.33 9.11
C VAL A 72 4.94 13.00 9.43
N GLN A 73 5.30 12.41 10.57
CA GLN A 73 4.62 11.23 11.07
C GLN A 73 3.22 11.67 11.51
N ALA A 74 2.22 11.33 10.70
CA ALA A 74 0.84 11.56 11.08
C ALA A 74 0.56 10.76 12.36
N ASP A 75 0.20 11.45 13.44
CA ASP A 75 -0.23 10.81 14.69
C ASP A 75 -1.53 10.05 14.43
N LEU A 76 -1.42 8.72 14.38
CA LEU A 76 -2.54 7.86 14.11
C LEU A 76 -3.38 7.77 15.38
N SER A 77 -4.69 7.92 15.22
CA SER A 77 -5.66 7.86 16.32
C SER A 77 -5.63 6.50 17.03
N ARG A 78 -5.25 5.44 16.32
CA ARG A 78 -5.15 4.06 16.83
C ARG A 78 -3.88 3.41 16.30
N GLU A 79 -3.09 2.80 17.18
CA GLU A 79 -1.79 2.22 16.86
C GLU A 79 -1.58 0.89 17.60
N GLY A 80 -0.70 0.05 17.04
CA GLY A 80 -0.27 -1.19 17.69
C GLY A 80 -1.35 -2.26 17.83
N LEU A 81 -2.27 -2.38 16.87
CA LEU A 81 -3.28 -3.44 16.84
C LEU A 81 -2.59 -4.81 16.88
N LYS A 82 -2.77 -5.54 17.97
CA LYS A 82 -2.28 -6.91 18.13
C LYS A 82 -3.39 -7.81 18.66
N VAL A 83 -3.89 -8.70 17.80
CA VAL A 83 -4.87 -9.70 18.19
C VAL A 83 -4.19 -10.76 19.07
N VAL A 84 -4.72 -10.98 20.26
CA VAL A 84 -4.24 -11.98 21.24
C VAL A 84 -5.10 -13.24 21.18
N HIS A 85 -6.41 -13.08 20.95
CA HIS A 85 -7.37 -14.16 20.84
C HIS A 85 -8.46 -13.80 19.81
N GLY A 86 -8.95 -14.79 19.08
CA GLY A 86 -9.96 -14.62 18.02
C GLY A 86 -9.40 -14.14 16.69
N ASN A 87 -10.27 -13.86 15.73
CA ASN A 87 -9.94 -13.21 14.47
C ASN A 87 -10.49 -11.78 14.42
N VAL A 88 -9.75 -10.90 13.74
CA VAL A 88 -10.19 -9.53 13.46
C VAL A 88 -9.93 -9.22 11.99
N GLN A 89 -10.96 -8.72 11.31
CA GLN A 89 -10.80 -8.06 10.01
C GLN A 89 -11.07 -6.56 10.15
N GLN A 90 -10.09 -5.75 9.78
CA GLN A 90 -10.20 -4.29 9.78
C GLN A 90 -10.57 -3.78 8.39
N ILE A 91 -11.58 -2.93 8.32
CA ILE A 91 -12.02 -2.23 7.11
C ILE A 91 -12.06 -0.74 7.44
N THR A 92 -11.28 0.07 6.72
CA THR A 92 -11.22 1.52 6.94
C THR A 92 -11.69 2.24 5.67
N GLU A 93 -12.75 3.04 5.81
CA GLU A 93 -13.37 3.81 4.74
C GLU A 93 -13.49 5.28 5.19
N GLY A 94 -12.52 6.10 4.79
CA GLY A 94 -12.43 7.49 5.24
C GLY A 94 -12.28 7.59 6.76
N LEU A 95 -13.24 8.25 7.42
CA LEU A 95 -13.27 8.44 8.88
C LEU A 95 -13.94 7.28 9.63
N VAL A 96 -14.46 6.29 8.91
CA VAL A 96 -15.13 5.12 9.50
C VAL A 96 -14.16 3.94 9.50
N THR A 97 -13.88 3.40 10.69
CA THR A 97 -13.11 2.17 10.85
C THR A 97 -14.02 1.09 11.43
N THR A 98 -14.14 -0.03 10.72
CA THR A 98 -14.94 -1.18 11.14
C THR A 98 -14.05 -2.36 11.47
N TYR A 99 -14.21 -2.92 12.67
CA TYR A 99 -13.60 -4.15 13.15
C TYR A 99 -14.63 -5.26 13.15
N LYS A 100 -14.48 -6.24 12.25
CA LYS A 100 -15.25 -7.49 12.31
C LYS A 100 -14.53 -8.47 13.21
N THR A 101 -15.18 -8.96 14.25
CA THR A 101 -14.54 -9.77 15.29
C THR A 101 -15.31 -11.04 15.61
N ASP A 102 -14.57 -12.11 15.89
CA ASP A 102 -15.13 -13.35 16.42
C ASP A 102 -15.61 -13.18 17.89
N PRO A 103 -16.43 -14.12 18.41
CA PRO A 103 -16.78 -14.14 19.83
C PRO A 103 -15.55 -14.17 20.74
N ASN A 104 -15.58 -13.43 21.85
CA ASN A 104 -14.53 -13.39 22.88
C ASN A 104 -13.16 -12.93 22.37
N THR A 105 -13.12 -12.16 21.29
CA THR A 105 -11.88 -11.61 20.73
C THR A 105 -11.19 -10.68 21.72
N ILE A 106 -9.86 -10.79 21.83
CA ILE A 106 -9.02 -9.91 22.66
C ILE A 106 -8.02 -9.21 21.76
N ILE A 107 -8.03 -7.89 21.81
CA ILE A 107 -7.16 -7.01 21.02
C ILE A 107 -6.33 -6.17 21.97
N ASN A 108 -5.02 -6.25 21.84
CA ASN A 108 -4.09 -5.32 22.48
C ASN A 108 -3.84 -4.14 21.54
N TRP A 109 -3.70 -2.97 22.14
CA TRP A 109 -3.43 -1.71 21.48
C TRP A 109 -2.26 -1.02 22.16
N GLU A 110 -1.44 -0.34 21.37
CA GLU A 110 -0.48 0.62 21.91
C GLU A 110 -1.21 1.92 22.25
N LYS A 111 -2.04 2.40 21.31
CA LYS A 111 -2.87 3.60 21.47
C LYS A 111 -4.28 3.33 20.94
N PHE A 112 -5.29 3.75 21.69
CA PHE A 112 -6.68 3.64 21.28
C PHE A 112 -7.43 4.94 21.58
N ASN A 113 -7.53 5.80 20.56
CA ASN A 113 -8.31 7.03 20.56
C ASN A 113 -9.35 7.00 19.43
N ILE A 114 -10.39 7.81 19.58
CA ILE A 114 -11.40 8.09 18.56
C ILE A 114 -11.55 9.61 18.50
N LYS A 115 -11.10 10.22 17.39
CA LYS A 115 -11.23 11.69 17.20
C LYS A 115 -12.69 12.07 16.96
N ASN A 116 -13.07 13.34 17.19
CA ASN A 116 -14.47 13.80 17.10
C ASN A 116 -15.21 13.37 15.82
N ASP A 117 -14.54 13.47 14.66
CA ASP A 117 -15.15 13.14 13.37
C ASP A 117 -15.02 11.67 12.97
N GLU A 118 -14.39 10.83 13.82
CA GLU A 118 -14.19 9.42 13.56
C GLU A 118 -15.33 8.55 14.08
N ILE A 119 -15.60 7.47 13.35
CA ILE A 119 -16.54 6.44 13.76
C ILE A 119 -15.79 5.11 13.82
N VAL A 120 -15.75 4.48 14.99
CA VAL A 120 -15.25 3.12 15.15
C VAL A 120 -16.40 2.17 15.39
N LYS A 121 -16.51 1.14 14.55
CA LYS A 121 -17.61 0.17 14.58
C LYS A 121 -17.06 -1.22 14.88
N PHE A 122 -17.58 -1.89 15.90
CA PHE A 122 -17.32 -3.30 16.16
C PHE A 122 -18.51 -4.14 15.68
N LEU A 123 -18.30 -4.88 14.58
CA LEU A 123 -19.26 -5.83 14.02
C LEU A 123 -18.93 -7.24 14.51
N GLN A 124 -19.66 -7.69 15.50
CA GLN A 124 -19.51 -9.00 16.12
C GLN A 124 -20.52 -10.00 15.55
N GLN A 125 -20.33 -11.29 15.82
CA GLN A 125 -21.20 -12.36 15.29
C GLN A 125 -22.67 -12.20 15.70
N ASN A 126 -22.95 -11.77 16.94
CA ASN A 126 -24.31 -11.48 17.44
C ASN A 126 -24.25 -10.51 18.63
N SER A 127 -25.40 -10.14 19.20
CA SER A 127 -25.47 -9.16 20.30
C SER A 127 -25.00 -9.68 21.66
N ASN A 128 -24.88 -10.99 21.82
CA ASN A 128 -24.50 -11.63 23.08
C ASN A 128 -22.98 -11.85 23.18
N THR A 129 -22.23 -11.55 22.13
CA THR A 129 -20.76 -11.64 22.15
C THR A 129 -20.14 -10.39 22.72
N ALA A 130 -18.86 -10.52 23.07
CA ALA A 130 -18.04 -9.42 23.54
C ALA A 130 -16.68 -9.40 22.84
N VAL A 131 -16.11 -8.19 22.74
CA VAL A 131 -14.71 -7.94 22.38
C VAL A 131 -14.04 -7.16 23.50
N LEU A 132 -12.81 -7.55 23.84
CA LEU A 132 -11.99 -6.85 24.83
C LEU A 132 -10.84 -6.11 24.15
N ASN A 133 -10.80 -4.80 24.34
CA ASN A 133 -9.73 -3.92 23.89
C ASN A 133 -8.86 -3.53 25.08
N ARG A 134 -7.56 -3.86 25.04
CA ARG A 134 -6.60 -3.56 26.10
C ARG A 134 -5.55 -2.59 25.61
N VAL A 135 -5.45 -1.44 26.24
CA VAL A 135 -4.44 -0.42 25.90
C VAL A 135 -3.24 -0.58 26.81
N LEU A 136 -2.06 -0.76 26.22
CA LEU A 136 -0.82 -1.06 26.93
C LEU A 136 0.26 0.03 26.77
N GLY A 137 0.06 1.02 25.89
CA GLY A 137 1.06 2.06 25.62
C GLY A 137 1.14 3.19 26.66
N GLY A 138 0.43 3.08 27.78
CA GLY A 138 0.55 4.01 28.92
C GLY A 138 -0.05 5.41 28.71
N GLN A 139 -0.70 5.66 27.57
CA GLN A 139 -1.36 6.94 27.30
C GLN A 139 -2.87 6.86 27.59
N VAL A 140 -3.46 7.97 28.04
CA VAL A 140 -4.91 8.08 28.26
C VAL A 140 -5.66 7.88 26.95
N SER A 141 -6.71 7.06 26.97
CA SER A 141 -7.60 6.90 25.82
C SER A 141 -8.58 8.05 25.73
N GLN A 142 -8.60 8.75 24.59
CA GLN A 142 -9.54 9.83 24.29
C GLN A 142 -10.59 9.34 23.29
N ILE A 143 -11.83 9.18 23.76
CA ILE A 143 -12.98 8.75 22.96
C ILE A 143 -13.87 9.96 22.72
N LEU A 144 -13.52 10.76 21.73
CA LEU A 144 -14.18 12.02 21.42
C LEU A 144 -15.20 11.89 20.26
N GLY A 145 -15.02 10.87 19.41
CA GLY A 145 -15.96 10.54 18.34
C GLY A 145 -16.92 9.41 18.71
N GLN A 146 -17.38 8.68 17.70
CA GLN A 146 -18.42 7.67 17.88
C GLN A 146 -17.83 6.26 17.99
N LEU A 147 -18.23 5.55 19.04
CA LEU A 147 -17.98 4.11 19.20
C LEU A 147 -19.31 3.35 19.07
N GLN A 148 -19.43 2.51 18.06
CA GLN A 148 -20.66 1.74 17.78
C GLN A 148 -20.37 0.24 17.80
N SER A 149 -21.33 -0.55 18.26
CA SER A 149 -21.27 -2.02 18.13
C SER A 149 -22.66 -2.64 18.10
N ASN A 150 -22.78 -3.79 17.47
CA ASN A 150 -23.96 -4.65 17.58
C ASN A 150 -23.90 -5.59 18.80
N GLY A 151 -22.77 -5.68 19.50
CA GLY A 151 -22.57 -6.49 20.72
C GLY A 151 -21.87 -5.70 21.82
N GLN A 152 -21.17 -6.38 22.73
CA GLN A 152 -20.54 -5.76 23.90
C GLN A 152 -19.08 -5.38 23.61
N VAL A 153 -18.68 -4.15 23.92
CA VAL A 153 -17.30 -3.69 23.76
C VAL A 153 -16.75 -3.30 25.11
N PHE A 154 -15.68 -3.96 25.53
CA PHE A 154 -14.92 -3.61 26.74
C PHE A 154 -13.63 -2.91 26.34
N ILE A 155 -13.32 -1.80 27.01
CA ILE A 155 -12.06 -1.08 26.86
C ILE A 155 -11.41 -0.99 28.24
N VAL A 156 -10.18 -1.47 28.33
CA VAL A 156 -9.37 -1.40 29.54
C VAL A 156 -8.12 -0.60 29.23
N ASN A 157 -7.93 0.51 29.94
CA ASN A 157 -6.73 1.32 29.88
C ASN A 157 -6.31 1.73 31.30
N PRO A 158 -5.19 1.23 31.83
CA PRO A 158 -4.69 1.62 33.15
C PRO A 158 -4.37 3.11 33.29
N ALA A 159 -4.03 3.79 32.19
CA ALA A 159 -3.78 5.23 32.20
C ALA A 159 -5.07 6.07 32.33
N GLY A 160 -6.23 5.46 32.07
CA GLY A 160 -7.53 6.12 32.12
C GLY A 160 -8.20 6.23 30.75
N ILE A 161 -9.50 6.51 30.77
CA ILE A 161 -10.35 6.66 29.59
C ILE A 161 -11.17 7.94 29.79
N VAL A 162 -11.14 8.82 28.79
CA VAL A 162 -11.90 10.08 28.75
C VAL A 162 -12.86 10.03 27.59
N PHE A 163 -14.13 10.37 27.85
CA PHE A 163 -15.15 10.52 26.83
C PHE A 163 -15.40 12.00 26.53
N GLY A 164 -15.50 12.34 25.25
CA GLY A 164 -15.91 13.67 24.79
C GLY A 164 -17.38 13.94 25.12
N GLN A 165 -17.76 15.21 25.10
CA GLN A 165 -19.14 15.68 25.28
C GLN A 165 -19.95 15.62 23.98
#